data_AF-A0A954UQW6-F1
#
_entry.id   AF-A0A954UQW6-F1
#
_cell.length_a   1.000
_cell.length_b   1.000
_cell.length_c   1.000
_cell.angle_alpha   90.00
_cell.angle_beta   90.00
_cell.angle_gamma   90.00
#
_symmetry.space_group_name_H-M   'P 1'
#
loop_
_entity.id
_entity.type
_entity.pdbx_description
1 polymer ?
#
loop_
_entity_poly.entity_id
_entity_poly.type
_entity_poly.pdbx_seq_one_letter_code
_entity_poly.pdbx_strand_id
1 'polypeptide(L)'
;MANSPPSPSGLSHQTREPTVWRGCFTWTLILSTAAVLFFVNGVVIGMIHAKFAPDGPSLLREAKVVQILMFTGPLLLLVIQWWLFDLMSDWLSRLVRR
;
A
#
# COMPACT_ATOMS: atom_id res chain seq x y z
N MET A 1 35.61 -51.37 -34.84
CA MET A 1 35.07 -50.07 -35.26
C MET A 1 33.56 -50.12 -35.10
N ALA A 2 33.03 -49.51 -34.05
CA ALA A 2 31.60 -49.28 -33.88
C ALA A 2 31.44 -47.94 -33.16
N ASN A 3 31.30 -46.87 -33.95
CA ASN A 3 30.99 -45.54 -33.44
C ASN A 3 29.47 -45.42 -33.38
N SER A 4 28.90 -45.51 -32.18
CA SER A 4 27.51 -45.16 -31.94
C SER A 4 27.35 -43.63 -32.01
N PRO A 5 26.30 -43.11 -32.67
CA PRO A 5 26.06 -41.67 -32.71
C PRO A 5 25.56 -41.17 -31.34
N PRO A 6 25.98 -39.98 -30.88
CA PRO A 6 25.43 -39.37 -29.68
C PRO A 6 23.99 -38.91 -29.97
N SER A 7 23.05 -39.42 -29.17
CA SER A 7 21.65 -39.00 -29.17
C SER A 7 21.56 -37.56 -28.69
N PRO A 8 21.14 -36.58 -29.52
CA PRO A 8 20.88 -35.23 -29.05
C PRO A 8 19.44 -35.13 -28.54
N SER A 9 19.16 -34.06 -27.80
CA SER A 9 17.82 -33.57 -27.43
C SER A 9 17.17 -34.15 -26.16
N GLY A 10 17.91 -34.13 -25.06
CA GLY A 10 17.33 -33.79 -23.76
C GLY A 10 17.12 -32.28 -23.66
N LEU A 11 16.23 -31.71 -24.48
CA LEU A 11 15.84 -30.31 -24.39
C LEU A 11 14.75 -30.21 -23.33
N SER A 12 15.18 -30.11 -22.07
CA SER A 12 14.33 -29.75 -20.95
C SER A 12 13.68 -28.41 -21.27
N HIS A 13 12.45 -28.46 -21.80
CA HIS A 13 11.51 -27.35 -21.79
C HIS A 13 11.18 -27.06 -20.32
N GLN A 14 12.11 -26.43 -19.61
CA GLN A 14 11.88 -25.81 -18.33
C GLN A 14 11.07 -24.55 -18.64
N THR A 15 9.77 -24.73 -18.83
CA THR A 15 8.76 -23.67 -18.81
C THR A 15 8.92 -22.93 -17.48
N ARG A 16 9.68 -21.83 -17.50
CA ARG A 16 9.69 -20.84 -16.43
C ARG A 16 8.27 -20.29 -16.33
N GLU A 17 7.52 -20.82 -15.38
CA GLU A 17 6.25 -20.26 -14.93
C GLU A 17 6.40 -18.74 -14.66
N PRO A 18 5.35 -17.95 -14.91
CA PRO A 18 5.44 -16.50 -15.07
C PRO A 18 5.58 -15.79 -13.72
N THR A 19 6.78 -15.76 -13.16
CA THR A 19 7.12 -14.96 -11.95
C THR A 19 6.87 -13.46 -12.15
N VAL A 20 6.98 -12.96 -13.38
CA VAL A 20 6.71 -11.55 -13.73
C VAL A 20 5.24 -11.18 -13.48
N TRP A 21 4.30 -12.08 -13.77
CA TRP A 21 2.87 -11.80 -13.65
C TRP A 21 2.43 -11.71 -12.18
N ARG A 22 2.97 -12.59 -11.32
CA ARG A 22 2.73 -12.53 -9.87
C ARG A 22 3.26 -11.23 -9.26
N GLY A 23 4.47 -10.80 -9.64
CA GLY A 23 5.04 -9.55 -9.14
C GLY A 23 4.23 -8.32 -9.55
N CYS A 24 3.86 -8.22 -10.84
CA CYS A 24 3.09 -7.09 -11.36
C CYS A 24 1.70 -6.98 -10.71
N PHE A 25 1.02 -8.11 -10.50
CA PHE A 25 -0.26 -8.15 -9.81
C PHE A 25 -0.14 -7.69 -8.35
N THR A 26 0.89 -8.13 -7.63
CA THR A 26 1.14 -7.68 -6.24
C THR A 26 1.38 -6.17 -6.17
N TRP A 27 2.21 -5.61 -7.04
CA TRP A 27 2.45 -4.16 -7.08
C TRP A 27 1.19 -3.38 -7.42
N THR A 28 0.42 -3.85 -8.39
CA THR A 28 -0.86 -3.21 -8.77
C THR A 28 -1.85 -3.22 -7.60
N LEU A 29 -1.92 -4.33 -6.86
CA LEU A 29 -2.79 -4.45 -5.69
C LEU A 29 -2.34 -3.55 -4.54
N ILE A 30 -1.03 -3.43 -4.30
CA ILE A 30 -0.49 -2.51 -3.28
C ILE A 30 -0.80 -1.05 -3.66
N LEU A 31 -0.54 -0.66 -4.90
CA LEU A 31 -0.78 0.70 -5.38
C LEU A 31 -2.27 1.05 -5.38
N SER A 32 -3.14 0.13 -5.80
CA SER A 32 -4.59 0.34 -5.76
C SER A 32 -5.09 0.48 -4.32
N THR A 33 -4.64 -0.38 -3.42
CA THR A 33 -4.98 -0.29 -1.99
C THR A 33 -4.51 1.02 -1.38
N ALA A 34 -3.27 1.43 -1.67
CA ALA A 34 -2.73 2.71 -1.20
C ALA A 34 -3.51 3.90 -1.75
N ALA A 35 -3.90 3.87 -3.03
CA ALA A 35 -4.70 4.92 -3.65
C ALA A 35 -6.10 5.03 -3.00
N VAL A 36 -6.75 3.90 -2.72
CA VAL A 36 -8.05 3.89 -2.03
C VAL A 36 -7.93 4.44 -0.61
N LEU A 37 -6.93 4.00 0.15
CA LEU A 37 -6.68 4.51 1.51
C LEU A 37 -6.39 6.01 1.50
N PHE A 38 -5.57 6.47 0.56
CA PHE A 38 -5.26 7.88 0.40
C PHE A 38 -6.51 8.71 0.09
N PHE A 39 -7.36 8.23 -0.82
CA PHE A 39 -8.62 8.87 -1.17
C PHE A 39 -9.56 8.97 0.04
N VAL A 40 -9.76 7.86 0.75
CA VAL A 40 -10.60 7.83 1.95
C VAL A 40 -10.08 8.79 3.02
N ASN A 41 -8.76 8.79 3.27
CA ASN A 41 -8.14 9.70 4.23
C ASN A 41 -8.28 11.18 3.80
N GLY A 42 -8.20 11.46 2.51
CA GLY A 42 -8.51 12.77 1.93
C GLY A 42 -9.94 13.22 2.22
N VAL A 43 -10.92 12.34 1.99
CA VAL A 43 -12.32 12.61 2.30
C VAL A 43 -12.52 12.88 3.80
N VAL A 44 -11.90 12.08 4.67
CA VAL A 44 -11.98 12.26 6.13
C VAL A 44 -11.44 13.63 6.54
N ILE A 45 -10.25 14.02 6.06
CA ILE A 45 -9.68 15.35 6.32
C ILE A 45 -10.59 16.46 5.78
N GLY A 46 -11.17 16.28 4.60
CA GLY A 46 -12.12 17.23 4.03
C GLY A 46 -13.38 17.40 4.86
N MET A 47 -13.94 16.31 5.41
CA MET A 47 -15.09 16.35 6.31
C MET A 47 -14.76 17.02 7.64
N ILE A 48 -13.58 16.73 8.21
CA ILE A 48 -13.08 17.38 9.42
C ILE A 48 -12.95 18.88 9.14
N HIS A 49 -12.32 19.28 8.04
CA HIS A 49 -12.17 20.69 7.68
C HIS A 49 -13.54 21.37 7.52
N ALA A 50 -14.47 20.78 6.76
CA ALA A 50 -15.81 21.34 6.56
C ALA A 50 -16.57 21.54 7.88
N LYS A 51 -16.40 20.63 8.85
CA LYS A 51 -17.04 20.71 10.16
C LYS A 51 -16.38 21.73 11.09
N PHE A 52 -15.06 21.84 11.09
CA PHE A 52 -14.32 22.66 12.04
C PHE A 52 -13.91 24.04 11.50
N ALA A 53 -13.92 24.29 10.19
CA ALA A 53 -13.64 25.60 9.60
C ALA A 53 -14.57 26.74 10.08
N PRO A 54 -15.90 26.53 10.27
CA PRO A 54 -16.78 27.62 10.70
C PRO A 54 -16.54 28.04 12.15
N ASP A 55 -16.28 27.12 13.08
CA ASP A 55 -16.11 27.41 14.51
C ASP A 55 -14.64 27.41 14.97
N GLY A 56 -13.72 27.11 14.06
CA GLY A 56 -12.32 26.89 14.37
C GLY A 56 -11.44 28.15 14.44
N PRO A 57 -10.19 27.99 14.90
CA PRO A 57 -9.20 29.06 14.91
C PRO A 57 -8.96 29.62 13.50
N SER A 58 -8.58 30.90 13.42
CA SER A 58 -8.33 31.62 12.17
C SER A 58 -7.40 30.88 11.19
N LEU A 59 -6.44 30.11 11.73
CA LEU A 59 -5.53 29.24 10.98
C LEU A 59 -6.25 28.24 10.06
N LEU A 60 -7.41 27.69 10.45
CA LEU A 60 -8.16 26.73 9.63
C LEU A 60 -8.93 27.38 8.47
N ARG A 61 -9.00 28.72 8.46
CA ARG A 61 -9.58 29.51 7.36
C ARG A 61 -8.54 30.00 6.37
N GLU A 62 -7.25 29.89 6.70
CA GLU A 62 -6.18 30.28 5.79
C GLU A 62 -6.00 29.25 4.67
N ALA A 63 -6.20 29.69 3.42
CA ALA A 63 -6.12 28.81 2.24
C ALA A 63 -4.79 28.03 2.15
N LYS A 64 -3.68 28.64 2.56
CA LYS A 64 -2.36 27.99 2.58
C LYS A 64 -2.30 26.81 3.56
N VAL A 65 -2.84 27.00 4.76
CA VAL A 65 -2.88 25.97 5.80
C VAL A 65 -3.79 24.83 5.36
N VAL A 66 -4.96 25.15 4.80
CA VAL A 66 -5.90 24.16 4.30
C VAL A 66 -5.30 23.34 3.16
N GLN A 67 -4.59 23.98 2.24
CA GLN A 67 -3.92 23.29 1.14
C GLN A 67 -2.84 22.33 1.63
N ILE A 68 -2.00 22.77 2.58
CA ILE A 68 -0.99 21.91 3.20
C ILE A 68 -1.70 20.75 3.89
N LEU A 69 -2.71 21.01 4.72
CA LEU A 69 -3.45 19.99 5.46
C LEU A 69 -4.14 18.96 4.55
N MET A 70 -4.74 19.40 3.45
CA MET A 70 -5.38 18.52 2.46
C MET A 70 -4.37 17.61 1.76
N PHE A 71 -3.11 18.03 1.63
CA PHE A 71 -2.05 17.24 1.02
C PHE A 71 -1.32 16.34 2.03
N THR A 72 -0.89 16.91 3.15
CA THR A 72 -0.10 16.20 4.18
C THR A 72 -0.97 15.39 5.13
N GLY A 73 -2.23 15.78 5.34
CA GLY A 73 -3.17 15.09 6.22
C GLY A 73 -3.38 13.63 5.83
N PRO A 74 -3.70 13.31 4.56
CA PRO A 74 -3.88 11.94 4.12
C PRO A 74 -2.62 11.07 4.27
N LEU A 75 -1.43 11.65 4.02
CA LEU A 75 -0.14 10.99 4.26
C LEU A 75 0.05 10.67 5.75
N LEU A 76 -0.23 11.63 6.63
CA LEU A 76 -0.09 11.46 8.07
C LEU A 76 -1.05 10.39 8.60
N LEU A 77 -2.31 10.40 8.15
CA LEU A 77 -3.28 9.35 8.45
C LEU A 77 -2.81 7.97 8.00
N LEU A 78 -2.18 7.88 6.83
CA LEU A 78 -1.63 6.61 6.34
C LEU A 78 -0.52 6.07 7.25
N VAL A 79 0.38 6.95 7.72
CA VAL A 79 1.44 6.58 8.69
C VAL A 79 0.85 6.13 10.02
N ILE A 80 -0.16 6.86 10.53
CA ILE A 80 -0.87 6.49 11.76
C ILE A 80 -1.56 5.14 11.59
N GLN A 81 -2.22 4.91 10.45
CA GLN A 81 -2.93 3.67 10.18
C GLN A 81 -1.98 2.48 10.07
N TRP A 82 -0.81 2.67 9.45
CA TRP A 82 0.25 1.68 9.42
C TRP A 82 0.78 1.37 10.83
N TRP A 83 1.04 2.41 11.64
CA TRP A 83 1.50 2.23 13.01
C TRP A 83 0.48 1.51 13.90
N LEU A 84 -0.81 1.82 13.75
CA LEU A 84 -1.90 1.12 14.44
C LEU A 84 -1.98 -0.35 14.00
N PHE A 85 -1.78 -0.62 12.71
CA PHE A 85 -1.76 -1.98 12.18
C PHE A 85 -0.58 -2.78 12.75
N ASP A 86 0.60 -2.17 12.85
CA ASP A 86 1.80 -2.77 13.46
C ASP A 86 1.57 -3.08 14.94
N LEU A 87 1.06 -2.10 15.70
CA LEU A 87 0.73 -2.28 17.12
C LEU A 87 -0.31 -3.38 17.34
N MET A 88 -1.34 -3.44 16.49
CA MET A 88 -2.38 -4.45 16.54
C MET A 88 -1.83 -5.84 16.19
N SER A 89 -0.97 -5.94 15.19
CA SER A 89 -0.28 -7.18 14.80
C SER A 89 0.61 -7.71 15.94
N ASP A 90 1.34 -6.81 16.60
CA ASP A 90 2.15 -7.11 17.77
C ASP A 90 1.30 -7.62 18.94
N TRP A 91 0.18 -6.96 19.21
CA TRP A 91 -0.72 -7.37 20.27
C TRP A 91 -1.35 -8.73 19.99
N LEU A 92 -1.83 -8.95 18.76
CA LEU A 92 -2.39 -10.23 18.32
C LEU A 92 -1.35 -11.36 18.42
N SER A 93 -0.11 -11.09 18.01
CA SER A 93 1.00 -12.04 18.10
C SER A 93 1.37 -12.41 19.54
N ARG A 94 1.11 -11.52 20.51
CA ARG A 94 1.28 -11.80 21.94
C ARG A 94 0.12 -12.61 22.51
N LEU A 95 -1.10 -12.37 22.04
CA LEU A 95 -2.27 -13.14 22.45
C LEU A 95 -2.23 -14.58 21.94
N VAL A 96 -1.90 -14.78 20.67
CA VAL A 96 -1.81 -16.12 20.06
C VAL A 96 -0.72 -16.97 20.73
N ARG A 97 0.30 -16.34 21.34
CA ARG A 97 1.39 -17.04 22.05
C ARG A 97 1.06 -17.41 23.49
N ARG A 98 -0.08 -16.97 24.03
CA ARG A 98 -0.57 -17.37 25.37
C ARG A 98 -1.61 -18.45 25.24
#